data_AF-A0A7Y4P0S8-F1
#
_entry.id   AF-A0A7Y4P0S8-F1
#
_cell.length_a   1.000
_cell.length_b   1.000
_cell.length_c   1.000
_cell.angle_alpha   90.00
_cell.angle_beta   90.00
_cell.angle_gamma   90.00
#
_symmetry.space_group_name_H-M   'P 1'
#
loop_
_entity.id
_entity.type
_entity.pdbx_description
1 polymer ?
#
loop_
_entity_poly.entity_id
_entity_poly.type
_entity_poly.pdbx_seq_one_letter_code
_entity_poly.pdbx_strand_id
1 'polypeptide(L)'
;MSSIVPGPQKKLEQEMEAARAGEKALSAGDLSPTAPKHTALTGLEDWPDALRATVEADYERNTALDTGRRRTADKHVPDLVTGLLELLDQIDKHLQATKPGLLRKGSTAEAPSAVLAELLGLPTDAVEAPPGRSEHRDAARTIKSIRDQLKSIEIRLDPLAKPIPVDHAKLTRQVTFVVRLALILEQAPAAAALIPAALDHFAEGLPDPQWEESFAEKLEFWQETYEDLAD
;
A
#
# COMPACT_ATOMS: atom_id res chain seq x y z
N MET A 1 18.96 9.60 -51.88
CA MET A 1 18.67 9.13 -50.51
C MET A 1 18.86 10.32 -49.57
N SER A 2 17.83 11.17 -49.38
CA SER A 2 17.91 12.30 -48.45
C SER A 2 17.68 11.82 -47.03
N SER A 3 18.73 11.86 -46.21
CA SER A 3 18.64 11.69 -44.76
C SER A 3 17.96 12.93 -44.18
N ILE A 4 16.68 12.79 -43.81
CA ILE A 4 15.96 13.81 -43.06
C ILE A 4 16.38 13.64 -41.60
N VAL A 5 17.38 14.42 -41.18
CA VAL A 5 17.74 14.55 -39.77
C VAL A 5 16.55 15.21 -39.06
N PRO A 6 15.94 14.57 -38.05
CA PRO A 6 14.83 15.17 -37.31
C PRO A 6 15.30 16.46 -36.62
N GLY A 7 14.50 17.53 -36.72
CA GLY A 7 14.79 18.78 -36.03
C GLY A 7 14.85 18.59 -34.51
N PRO A 8 15.49 19.52 -33.77
CA PRO A 8 15.77 19.38 -32.34
C PRO A 8 14.55 19.04 -31.47
N GLN A 9 13.38 19.59 -31.80
CA GLN A 9 12.12 19.34 -31.09
C GLN A 9 11.59 17.91 -31.30
N LYS A 10 11.64 17.39 -32.54
CA LYS A 10 11.24 16.00 -32.83
C LYS A 10 12.18 14.99 -32.20
N LYS A 11 13.46 15.34 -32.06
CA LYS A 11 14.44 14.50 -31.36
C LYS A 11 14.17 14.47 -29.86
N LEU A 12 13.81 15.61 -29.26
CA LEU A 12 13.36 15.68 -27.86
C LEU A 12 12.07 14.89 -27.61
N GLU A 13 11.07 15.01 -28.48
CA GLU A 13 9.83 14.23 -28.36
C GLU A 13 10.09 12.72 -28.50
N GLN A 14 10.93 12.30 -29.45
CA GLN A 14 11.34 10.90 -29.59
C GLN A 14 12.18 10.41 -28.42
N GLU A 15 13.06 11.24 -27.88
CA GLU A 15 13.84 10.93 -26.67
C GLU A 15 12.95 10.84 -25.43
N MET A 16 11.92 11.69 -25.32
CA MET A 16 10.91 11.63 -24.26
C MET A 16 10.02 10.40 -24.38
N GLU A 17 9.62 10.01 -25.60
CA GLU A 17 8.81 8.82 -25.86
C GLU A 17 9.63 7.54 -25.60
N ALA A 18 10.89 7.49 -26.02
CA ALA A 18 11.83 6.40 -25.71
C ALA A 18 12.17 6.32 -24.20
N ALA A 19 12.26 7.45 -23.52
CA ALA A 19 12.46 7.51 -22.08
C ALA A 19 11.21 7.07 -21.29
N ARG A 20 10.00 7.46 -21.73
CA ARG A 20 8.73 6.92 -21.23
C ARG A 20 8.58 5.42 -21.52
N ALA A 21 9.18 4.95 -22.61
CA ALA A 21 9.25 3.54 -22.97
C ALA A 21 10.31 2.75 -22.15
N GLY A 22 11.15 3.43 -21.37
CA GLY A 22 12.10 2.80 -20.45
C GLY A 22 13.38 2.27 -21.10
N GLU A 23 13.72 2.70 -22.32
CA GLU A 23 14.89 2.20 -23.06
C GLU A 23 16.22 2.89 -22.69
N LYS A 24 16.21 3.94 -21.87
CA LYS A 24 17.41 4.67 -21.44
C LYS A 24 17.36 5.04 -19.96
N ALA A 25 18.40 4.67 -19.20
CA ALA A 25 18.58 5.15 -17.83
C ALA A 25 18.95 6.63 -17.87
N LEU A 26 17.95 7.51 -17.66
CA LEU A 26 18.16 8.95 -17.46
C LEU A 26 17.97 9.29 -15.98
N SER A 27 18.60 10.35 -15.51
CA SER A 27 18.42 10.85 -14.14
C SER A 27 16.97 11.32 -13.94
N ALA A 28 16.42 11.17 -12.72
CA ALA A 28 15.04 11.57 -12.39
C ALA A 28 14.71 13.01 -12.81
N GLY A 29 15.69 13.91 -12.75
CA GLY A 29 15.56 15.32 -13.14
C GLY A 29 15.52 15.61 -14.65
N ASP A 30 15.84 14.64 -15.52
CA ASP A 30 15.95 14.88 -16.97
C ASP A 30 14.58 14.84 -17.70
N LEU A 31 13.55 14.23 -17.09
CA LEU A 31 12.22 14.09 -17.71
C LEU A 31 11.16 15.02 -17.11
N SER A 32 11.42 15.54 -15.91
CA SER A 32 10.56 16.49 -15.20
C SER A 32 11.43 17.28 -14.23
N PRO A 33 11.74 18.57 -14.52
CA PRO A 33 12.56 19.42 -13.64
C PRO A 33 11.95 19.63 -12.26
N THR A 34 10.65 19.38 -12.12
CA THR A 34 9.89 19.49 -10.86
C THR A 34 9.67 18.15 -10.18
N ALA A 35 10.13 17.02 -10.75
CA ALA A 35 9.98 15.73 -10.10
C ALA A 35 10.87 15.64 -8.85
N PRO A 36 10.39 14.98 -7.78
CA PRO A 36 11.18 14.74 -6.58
C PRO A 36 12.50 14.03 -6.91
N LYS A 37 13.57 14.39 -6.20
CA LYS A 37 14.84 13.65 -6.31
C LYS A 37 14.68 12.30 -5.62
N HIS A 38 15.05 11.22 -6.32
CA HIS A 38 15.20 9.91 -5.70
C HIS A 38 16.21 10.03 -4.55
N THR A 39 15.75 9.71 -3.35
CA THR A 39 16.47 9.85 -2.08
C THR A 39 16.31 8.52 -1.35
N ALA A 40 17.38 7.97 -0.80
CA ALA A 40 17.28 6.75 -0.02
C ALA A 40 16.31 6.96 1.16
N LEU A 41 15.43 5.99 1.41
CA LEU A 41 14.61 5.98 2.61
C LEU A 41 15.52 5.80 3.84
N THR A 42 15.24 6.52 4.91
CA THR A 42 15.98 6.49 6.18
C THR A 42 15.00 6.35 7.32
N GLY A 43 15.38 5.70 8.44
CA GLY A 43 14.49 5.55 9.60
C GLY A 43 13.50 4.38 9.46
N LEU A 44 13.91 3.32 8.74
CA LEU A 44 13.15 2.07 8.56
C LEU A 44 13.95 0.85 9.05
N GLU A 45 15.12 1.07 9.64
CA GLU A 45 16.11 0.02 9.95
C GLU A 45 15.58 -0.99 10.98
N ASP A 46 14.73 -0.53 11.90
CA ASP A 46 14.14 -1.35 12.96
C ASP A 46 12.79 -1.97 12.55
N TRP A 47 12.28 -1.65 11.36
CA TRP A 47 11.00 -2.16 10.89
C TRP A 47 11.10 -3.65 10.49
N PRO A 48 10.02 -4.44 10.66
CA PRO A 48 9.99 -5.81 10.17
C PRO A 48 10.28 -5.88 8.67
N ASP A 49 11.05 -6.89 8.26
CA ASP A 49 11.55 -7.02 6.88
C ASP A 49 10.44 -6.92 5.82
N ALA A 50 9.31 -7.60 6.04
CA ALA A 50 8.18 -7.57 5.11
C ALA A 50 7.54 -6.17 5.00
N LEU A 51 7.42 -5.44 6.12
CA LEU A 51 6.84 -4.10 6.14
C LEU A 51 7.78 -3.11 5.44
N ARG A 52 9.07 -3.13 5.81
CA ARG A 52 10.11 -2.31 5.19
C ARG A 52 10.20 -2.54 3.68
N ALA A 53 10.33 -3.80 3.26
CA ALA A 53 10.45 -4.14 1.84
C ALA A 53 9.21 -3.70 1.03
N THR A 54 8.01 -3.79 1.62
CA THR A 54 6.77 -3.32 0.99
C THR A 54 6.80 -1.81 0.78
N VAL A 55 7.22 -1.03 1.79
CA VAL A 55 7.31 0.43 1.71
C VAL A 55 8.41 0.88 0.74
N GLU A 56 9.56 0.21 0.74
CA GLU A 56 10.64 0.46 -0.24
C GLU A 56 10.18 0.18 -1.68
N ALA A 57 9.47 -0.91 -1.92
CA ALA A 57 8.90 -1.21 -3.24
C ALA A 57 7.86 -0.17 -3.68
N ASP A 58 7.02 0.31 -2.76
CA ASP A 58 6.05 1.38 -3.06
C ASP A 58 6.74 2.73 -3.30
N TYR A 59 7.83 3.02 -2.60
CA TYR A 59 8.63 4.22 -2.83
C TYR A 59 9.20 4.26 -4.26
N GLU A 60 9.82 3.16 -4.70
CA GLU A 60 10.37 3.06 -6.06
C GLU A 60 9.26 3.18 -7.11
N ARG A 61 8.10 2.56 -6.85
CA ARG A 61 6.91 2.68 -7.71
C ARG A 61 6.43 4.13 -7.81
N ASN A 62 6.23 4.82 -6.69
CA ASN A 62 5.74 6.20 -6.68
C ASN A 62 6.75 7.17 -7.30
N THR A 63 8.05 7.01 -6.99
CA THR A 63 9.10 7.83 -7.61
C THR A 63 9.13 7.67 -9.13
N ALA A 64 8.93 6.45 -9.62
CA ALA A 64 8.79 6.19 -11.06
C ALA A 64 7.51 6.82 -11.64
N LEU A 65 6.38 6.81 -10.93
CA LEU A 65 5.14 7.46 -11.37
C LEU A 65 5.27 8.98 -11.42
N ASP A 66 5.85 9.60 -10.40
CA ASP A 66 6.06 11.05 -10.29
C ASP A 66 7.02 11.59 -11.36
N THR A 67 7.96 10.75 -11.80
CA THR A 67 8.87 11.05 -12.92
C THR A 67 8.31 10.66 -14.29
N GLY A 68 7.04 10.21 -14.36
CA GLY A 68 6.34 9.85 -15.61
C GLY A 68 6.79 8.54 -16.24
N ARG A 69 7.51 7.67 -15.49
CA ARG A 69 8.09 6.40 -15.94
C ARG A 69 7.20 5.22 -15.59
N ARG A 70 6.02 5.15 -16.19
CA ARG A 70 5.01 4.11 -15.87
C ARG A 70 5.53 2.67 -16.04
N ARG A 71 6.30 2.38 -17.09
CA ARG A 71 6.91 1.05 -17.28
C ARG A 71 7.94 0.70 -16.20
N THR A 72 8.62 1.71 -15.63
CA THR A 72 9.52 1.48 -14.49
C THR A 72 8.69 1.19 -13.24
N ALA A 73 7.61 1.93 -13.01
CA ALA A 73 6.69 1.66 -11.92
C ALA A 73 6.11 0.23 -11.99
N ASP A 74 5.75 -0.24 -13.19
CA ASP A 74 5.25 -1.61 -13.41
C ASP A 74 6.26 -2.69 -12.99
N LYS A 75 7.57 -2.42 -13.06
CA LYS A 75 8.62 -3.38 -12.64
C LYS A 75 8.69 -3.60 -11.14
N HIS A 76 8.22 -2.63 -10.35
CA HIS A 76 8.18 -2.74 -8.88
C HIS A 76 6.86 -3.35 -8.37
N VAL A 77 5.87 -3.52 -9.25
CA VAL A 77 4.56 -4.09 -8.87
C VAL A 77 4.67 -5.54 -8.36
N PRO A 78 5.48 -6.45 -8.94
CA PRO A 78 5.62 -7.80 -8.41
C PRO A 78 6.10 -7.83 -6.96
N ASP A 79 7.20 -7.12 -6.64
CA ASP A 79 7.77 -7.08 -5.29
C ASP A 79 6.78 -6.47 -4.29
N LEU A 80 6.09 -5.40 -4.70
CA LEU A 80 5.04 -4.77 -3.92
C LEU A 80 3.85 -5.71 -3.66
N VAL A 81 3.40 -6.44 -4.68
CA VAL A 81 2.32 -7.44 -4.54
C VAL A 81 2.73 -8.56 -3.60
N THR A 82 3.97 -9.06 -3.70
CA THR A 82 4.49 -10.08 -2.79
C THR A 82 4.49 -9.59 -1.35
N GLY A 83 5.01 -8.38 -1.09
CA GLY A 83 5.02 -7.77 0.24
C GLY A 83 3.61 -7.60 0.81
N LEU A 84 2.67 -7.06 0.02
CA LEU A 84 1.27 -6.91 0.45
C LEU A 84 0.61 -8.25 0.78
N LEU A 85 0.88 -9.31 0.01
CA LEU A 85 0.34 -10.64 0.30
C LEU A 85 0.87 -11.18 1.63
N GLU A 86 2.15 -10.96 1.93
CA GLU A 86 2.75 -11.36 3.21
C GLU A 86 2.17 -10.57 4.39
N LEU A 87 2.01 -9.25 4.25
CA LEU A 87 1.36 -8.42 5.28
C LEU A 87 -0.10 -8.84 5.51
N LEU A 88 -0.85 -9.16 4.44
CA LEU A 88 -2.22 -9.68 4.57
C LEU A 88 -2.27 -11.02 5.31
N ASP A 89 -1.26 -11.88 5.15
CA ASP A 89 -1.14 -13.12 5.91
C ASP A 89 -0.86 -12.88 7.39
N GLN A 90 -0.08 -11.85 7.73
CA GLN A 90 0.13 -11.42 9.11
C GLN A 90 -1.18 -10.87 9.71
N ILE A 91 -1.86 -9.96 9.02
CA ILE A 91 -3.15 -9.39 9.45
C ILE A 91 -4.18 -10.50 9.67
N ASP A 92 -4.28 -11.47 8.76
CA ASP A 92 -5.21 -12.60 8.90
C ASP A 92 -4.88 -13.47 10.13
N LYS A 93 -3.60 -13.68 10.45
CA LYS A 93 -3.21 -14.36 11.69
C LYS A 93 -3.71 -13.62 12.93
N HIS A 94 -3.55 -12.30 12.99
CA HIS A 94 -4.08 -11.48 14.09
C HIS A 94 -5.62 -11.55 14.17
N LEU A 95 -6.30 -11.50 13.01
CA LEU A 95 -7.75 -11.62 12.92
C LEU A 95 -8.28 -12.97 13.42
N GLN A 96 -7.59 -14.08 13.08
CA GLN A 96 -8.00 -15.40 13.55
C GLN A 96 -7.70 -15.61 15.04
N ALA A 97 -6.61 -15.03 15.56
CA ALA A 97 -6.23 -15.12 16.97
C ALA A 97 -7.24 -14.44 17.90
N THR A 98 -7.87 -13.36 17.45
CA THR A 98 -8.86 -12.59 18.21
C THR A 98 -10.30 -13.08 18.05
N LYS A 99 -10.53 -14.07 17.18
CA LYS A 99 -11.86 -14.56 16.85
C LYS A 99 -12.61 -15.12 18.05
N PRO A 100 -13.85 -14.67 18.34
CA PRO A 100 -14.61 -15.17 19.47
C PRO A 100 -14.98 -16.66 19.31
N GLY A 101 -14.72 -17.44 20.37
CA GLY A 101 -15.01 -18.87 20.42
C GLY A 101 -16.52 -19.18 20.46
N LEU A 102 -16.92 -20.39 20.04
CA LEU A 102 -18.33 -20.80 19.94
C LEU A 102 -19.11 -20.78 21.27
N LEU A 103 -18.43 -21.00 22.39
CA LEU A 103 -19.05 -21.27 23.70
C LEU A 103 -18.58 -20.31 24.80
N ARG A 104 -17.70 -19.35 24.47
CA ARG A 104 -17.21 -18.39 25.45
C ARG A 104 -18.19 -17.23 25.48
N LYS A 105 -19.00 -17.15 26.55
CA LYS A 105 -19.78 -15.95 26.90
C LYS A 105 -18.81 -14.78 26.80
N GLY A 106 -19.17 -13.77 25.99
CA GLY A 106 -18.27 -12.72 25.52
C GLY A 106 -17.28 -12.33 26.59
N SER A 107 -15.99 -12.55 26.31
CA SER A 107 -14.95 -11.90 27.07
C SER A 107 -15.33 -10.43 27.09
N THR A 108 -15.40 -9.82 28.27
CA THR A 108 -15.37 -8.37 28.42
C THR A 108 -14.00 -7.91 27.95
N ALA A 109 -13.75 -8.04 26.65
CA ALA A 109 -12.64 -7.43 25.99
C ALA A 109 -12.85 -5.93 26.21
N GLU A 110 -11.80 -5.29 26.70
CA GLU A 110 -11.76 -3.85 26.84
C GLU A 110 -12.15 -3.21 25.51
N ALA A 111 -12.92 -2.12 25.58
CA ALA A 111 -13.31 -1.40 24.38
C ALA A 111 -12.04 -0.99 23.62
N PRO A 112 -12.01 -1.11 22.29
CA PRO A 112 -10.80 -0.80 21.55
C PRO A 112 -10.41 0.68 21.72
N SER A 113 -9.11 0.96 21.73
CA SER A 113 -8.59 2.32 21.95
C SER A 113 -9.07 3.28 20.84
N ALA A 114 -9.64 4.41 21.25
CA ALA A 114 -10.07 5.48 20.34
C ALA A 114 -8.88 6.07 19.54
N VAL A 115 -7.70 6.14 20.16
CA VAL A 115 -6.47 6.60 19.50
C VAL A 115 -6.08 5.65 18.36
N LEU A 116 -6.13 4.34 18.61
CA LEU A 116 -5.82 3.34 17.57
C LEU A 116 -6.88 3.32 16.46
N ALA A 117 -8.15 3.61 16.79
CA ALA A 117 -9.21 3.76 15.80
C ALA A 117 -8.97 4.98 14.89
N GLU A 118 -8.60 6.12 15.47
CA GLU A 118 -8.26 7.34 14.73
C GLU A 118 -7.05 7.13 13.81
N LEU A 119 -5.98 6.48 14.31
CA LEU A 119 -4.82 6.11 13.49
C LEU A 119 -5.19 5.18 12.32
N LEU A 120 -6.24 4.36 12.46
CA LEU A 120 -6.76 3.52 11.38
C LEU A 120 -7.72 4.26 10.44
N GLY A 121 -8.00 5.54 10.68
CA GLY A 121 -8.96 6.34 9.91
C GLY A 121 -10.42 6.00 10.22
N LEU A 122 -10.68 5.30 11.33
CA LEU A 122 -12.03 4.97 11.76
C LEU A 122 -12.64 6.14 12.54
N PRO A 123 -13.93 6.43 12.37
CA PRO A 123 -14.58 7.43 13.19
C PRO A 123 -14.64 6.92 14.63
N THR A 124 -14.41 7.79 15.61
CA THR A 124 -14.22 7.42 17.02
C THR A 124 -15.45 6.79 17.67
N ASP A 125 -16.62 6.93 17.06
CA ASP A 125 -17.90 6.32 17.45
C ASP A 125 -18.18 4.97 16.75
N ALA A 126 -17.38 4.56 15.75
CA ALA A 126 -17.59 3.27 15.07
C ALA A 126 -17.20 2.05 15.93
N VAL A 127 -16.64 2.26 17.12
CA VAL A 127 -16.04 1.18 17.92
C VAL A 127 -16.61 1.13 19.34
N GLU A 128 -17.93 1.12 19.44
CA GLU A 128 -18.63 1.03 20.72
C GLU A 128 -18.66 -0.40 21.30
N ALA A 129 -18.43 -1.43 20.48
CA ALA A 129 -18.49 -2.83 20.89
C ALA A 129 -17.44 -3.71 20.20
N PRO A 130 -16.90 -4.73 20.89
CA PRO A 130 -15.98 -5.68 20.27
C PRO A 130 -16.68 -6.48 19.15
N PRO A 131 -15.96 -6.79 18.05
CA PRO A 131 -16.55 -7.46 16.89
C PRO A 131 -17.01 -8.88 17.21
N GLY A 132 -18.16 -9.26 16.64
CA GLY A 132 -18.71 -10.61 16.74
C GLY A 132 -18.24 -11.54 15.62
N ARG A 133 -18.79 -12.76 15.60
CA ARG A 133 -18.38 -13.80 14.63
C ARG A 133 -18.75 -13.48 13.19
N SER A 134 -19.81 -12.69 12.97
CA SER A 134 -20.21 -12.21 11.64
C SER A 134 -19.14 -11.28 11.08
N GLU A 135 -18.74 -10.30 11.88
CA GLU A 135 -17.80 -9.24 11.53
C GLU A 135 -16.42 -9.86 11.22
N HIS A 136 -15.96 -10.82 12.04
CA HIS A 136 -14.74 -11.58 11.73
C HIS A 136 -14.82 -12.39 10.41
N ARG A 137 -16.01 -12.89 10.06
CA ARG A 137 -16.19 -13.64 8.81
C ARG A 137 -16.15 -12.72 7.61
N ASP A 138 -16.78 -11.56 7.72
CA ASP A 138 -16.81 -10.56 6.65
C ASP A 138 -15.43 -9.93 6.45
N ALA A 139 -14.73 -9.61 7.54
CA ALA A 139 -13.31 -9.23 7.53
C ALA A 139 -12.44 -10.26 6.77
N ALA A 140 -12.57 -11.55 7.07
CA ALA A 140 -11.82 -12.60 6.38
C ALA A 140 -12.15 -12.68 4.87
N ARG A 141 -13.40 -12.41 4.48
CA ARG A 141 -13.79 -12.31 3.07
C ARG A 141 -13.18 -11.09 2.40
N THR A 142 -13.11 -9.95 3.10
CA THR A 142 -12.45 -8.74 2.60
C THR A 142 -10.96 -8.98 2.36
N ILE A 143 -10.24 -9.58 3.33
CA ILE A 143 -8.83 -9.98 3.14
C ILE A 143 -8.69 -10.87 1.91
N LYS A 144 -9.55 -11.89 1.76
CA LYS A 144 -9.54 -12.76 0.59
C LYS A 144 -9.77 -11.98 -0.71
N SER A 145 -10.73 -11.06 -0.73
CA SER A 145 -11.01 -10.20 -1.89
C SER A 145 -9.80 -9.36 -2.28
N ILE A 146 -9.09 -8.77 -1.30
CA ILE A 146 -7.85 -8.02 -1.56
C ILE A 146 -6.79 -8.95 -2.13
N ARG A 147 -6.56 -10.13 -1.53
CA ARG A 147 -5.60 -11.13 -2.04
C ARG A 147 -5.91 -11.54 -3.49
N ASP A 148 -7.16 -11.82 -3.82
CA ASP A 148 -7.58 -12.21 -5.16
C ASP A 148 -7.36 -11.06 -6.17
N GLN A 149 -7.59 -9.81 -5.76
CA GLN A 149 -7.29 -8.64 -6.58
C GLN A 149 -5.78 -8.49 -6.84
N LEU A 150 -4.95 -8.63 -5.81
CA LEU A 150 -3.48 -8.55 -5.94
C LEU A 150 -2.92 -9.64 -6.85
N LYS A 151 -3.35 -10.89 -6.68
CA LYS A 151 -2.96 -12.02 -7.56
C LYS A 151 -3.41 -11.80 -9.00
N SER A 152 -4.56 -11.15 -9.21
CA SER A 152 -5.01 -10.81 -10.56
C SER A 152 -4.11 -9.78 -11.26
N ILE A 153 -3.40 -8.94 -10.50
CA ILE A 153 -2.40 -8.00 -11.04
C ILE A 153 -1.16 -8.78 -11.46
N GLU A 154 -0.67 -9.69 -10.62
CA GLU A 154 0.48 -10.55 -10.92
C GLU A 154 0.29 -11.35 -12.21
N ILE A 155 -0.87 -11.99 -12.40
CA ILE A 155 -1.19 -12.75 -13.62
C ILE A 155 -1.15 -11.88 -14.88
N ARG A 156 -1.52 -10.59 -14.79
CA ARG A 156 -1.50 -9.67 -15.94
C ARG A 156 -0.10 -9.23 -16.34
N LEU A 157 0.88 -9.43 -15.46
CA LEU A 157 2.29 -9.11 -15.70
C LEU A 157 3.06 -10.29 -16.32
N ASP A 158 2.38 -11.40 -16.64
CA ASP A 158 2.97 -12.52 -17.39
C ASP A 158 3.49 -12.05 -18.76
N PRO A 159 4.79 -12.22 -19.06
CA PRO A 159 5.39 -11.78 -20.32
C PRO A 159 4.81 -12.45 -21.59
N LEU A 160 3.99 -13.50 -21.44
CA LEU A 160 3.27 -14.16 -22.53
C LEU A 160 1.83 -13.63 -22.72
N ALA A 161 1.32 -12.81 -21.80
CA ALA A 161 -0.03 -12.23 -21.86
C ALA A 161 -0.04 -10.87 -22.58
N LYS A 162 -1.23 -10.44 -23.03
CA LYS A 162 -1.41 -9.06 -23.54
C LYS A 162 -1.17 -8.07 -22.39
N PRO A 163 -0.38 -7.02 -22.58
CA PRO A 163 -0.13 -6.03 -21.53
C PRO A 163 -1.43 -5.33 -21.18
N ILE A 164 -1.96 -5.60 -19.98
CA ILE A 164 -3.08 -4.87 -19.39
C ILE A 164 -2.48 -3.82 -18.46
N PRO A 165 -2.79 -2.52 -18.65
CA PRO A 165 -2.26 -1.47 -17.77
C PRO A 165 -2.56 -1.74 -16.30
N VAL A 166 -1.56 -1.57 -15.44
CA VAL A 166 -1.75 -1.60 -13.99
C VAL A 166 -2.55 -0.37 -13.57
N ASP A 167 -3.57 -0.61 -12.75
CA ASP A 167 -4.32 0.44 -12.07
C ASP A 167 -3.57 0.86 -10.80
N HIS A 168 -2.64 1.79 -10.97
CA HIS A 168 -1.80 2.26 -9.86
C HIS A 168 -2.59 3.03 -8.80
N ALA A 169 -3.71 3.66 -9.14
CA ALA A 169 -4.54 4.36 -8.16
C ALA A 169 -5.21 3.37 -7.21
N LYS A 170 -5.77 2.30 -7.78
CA LYS A 170 -6.30 1.18 -6.98
C LYS A 170 -5.21 0.52 -6.13
N LEU A 171 -4.02 0.31 -6.69
CA LEU A 171 -2.90 -0.27 -5.96
C LEU A 171 -2.44 0.64 -4.81
N THR A 172 -2.35 1.96 -5.01
CA THR A 172 -2.03 2.91 -3.93
C THR A 172 -3.03 2.80 -2.79
N ARG A 173 -4.33 2.72 -3.08
CA ARG A 173 -5.36 2.53 -2.04
C ARG A 173 -5.15 1.25 -1.23
N GLN A 174 -4.78 0.15 -1.89
CA GLN A 174 -4.51 -1.12 -1.22
C GLN A 174 -3.25 -1.06 -0.37
N VAL A 175 -2.16 -0.46 -0.89
CA VAL A 175 -0.90 -0.31 -0.16
C VAL A 175 -1.09 0.53 1.08
N THR A 176 -1.67 1.72 0.95
CA THR A 176 -1.87 2.65 2.08
C THR A 176 -2.65 1.98 3.21
N PHE A 177 -3.75 1.29 2.88
CA PHE A 177 -4.54 0.58 3.88
C PHE A 177 -3.78 -0.59 4.53
N VAL A 178 -3.16 -1.46 3.74
CA VAL A 178 -2.50 -2.68 4.26
C VAL A 178 -1.25 -2.33 5.07
N VAL A 179 -0.43 -1.40 4.60
CA VAL A 179 0.77 -0.92 5.31
C VAL A 179 0.37 -0.30 6.63
N ARG A 180 -0.59 0.65 6.65
CA ARG A 180 -1.04 1.29 7.89
C ARG A 180 -1.59 0.28 8.90
N LEU A 181 -2.43 -0.65 8.45
CA LEU A 181 -2.99 -1.68 9.34
C LEU A 181 -1.91 -2.62 9.88
N ALA A 182 -0.98 -3.08 9.04
CA ALA A 182 0.12 -3.93 9.47
C ALA A 182 1.05 -3.21 10.47
N LEU A 183 1.39 -1.95 10.18
CA LEU A 183 2.23 -1.11 11.01
C LEU A 183 1.66 -0.93 12.42
N ILE A 184 0.38 -0.57 12.51
CA ILE A 184 -0.30 -0.38 13.81
C ILE A 184 -0.40 -1.72 14.55
N LEU A 185 -0.63 -2.84 13.86
CA LEU A 185 -0.70 -4.16 14.50
C LEU A 185 0.65 -4.64 15.03
N GLU A 186 1.74 -4.29 14.36
CA GLU A 186 3.09 -4.62 14.81
C GLU A 186 3.40 -3.93 16.13
N GLN A 187 3.14 -2.63 16.23
CA GLN A 187 3.47 -1.85 17.43
C GLN A 187 2.42 -1.99 18.55
N ALA A 188 1.14 -2.02 18.19
CA ALA A 188 0.04 -2.12 19.12
C ALA A 188 -0.82 -3.35 18.81
N PRO A 189 -0.42 -4.58 19.23
CA PRO A 189 -1.19 -5.80 18.99
C PRO A 189 -2.63 -5.75 19.51
N ALA A 190 -2.92 -4.88 20.48
CA ALA A 190 -4.28 -4.61 20.96
C ALA A 190 -5.22 -4.05 19.87
N ALA A 191 -4.67 -3.41 18.83
CA ALA A 191 -5.40 -2.98 17.64
C ALA A 191 -6.02 -4.16 16.86
N ALA A 192 -5.67 -5.41 17.16
CA ALA A 192 -6.29 -6.58 16.53
C ALA A 192 -7.82 -6.63 16.71
N ALA A 193 -8.36 -6.02 17.76
CA ALA A 193 -9.80 -5.87 17.95
C ALA A 193 -10.47 -4.92 16.93
N LEU A 194 -9.70 -4.04 16.29
CA LEU A 194 -10.16 -3.06 15.28
C LEU A 194 -10.10 -3.61 13.86
N ILE A 195 -9.43 -4.74 13.61
CA ILE A 195 -9.25 -5.30 12.26
C ILE A 195 -10.60 -5.44 11.52
N PRO A 196 -11.68 -5.98 12.13
CA PRO A 196 -12.95 -6.11 11.42
C PRO A 196 -13.54 -4.77 10.99
N ALA A 197 -13.53 -3.76 11.86
CA ALA A 197 -14.03 -2.43 11.55
C ALA A 197 -13.19 -1.74 10.46
N ALA A 198 -11.87 -1.84 10.53
CA ALA A 198 -10.96 -1.30 9.52
C ALA A 198 -11.20 -1.92 8.13
N LEU A 199 -11.38 -3.24 8.07
CA LEU A 199 -11.67 -3.95 6.82
C LEU A 199 -13.05 -3.66 6.26
N ASP A 200 -14.05 -3.47 7.14
CA ASP A 200 -15.39 -3.08 6.73
C ASP A 200 -15.40 -1.67 6.11
N HIS A 201 -14.78 -0.71 6.81
CA HIS A 201 -14.59 0.66 6.33
C HIS A 201 -13.88 0.70 4.96
N PHE A 202 -12.84 -0.13 4.80
CA PHE A 202 -12.16 -0.28 3.51
C PHE A 202 -13.07 -0.89 2.44
N ALA A 203 -13.85 -1.93 2.77
CA ALA A 203 -14.75 -2.60 1.82
C ALA A 203 -15.86 -1.68 1.32
N GLU A 204 -16.39 -0.80 2.19
CA GLU A 204 -17.43 0.17 1.86
C GLU A 204 -16.95 1.30 0.94
N GLY A 205 -15.65 1.44 0.73
CA GLY A 205 -15.13 2.52 -0.13
C GLY A 205 -15.06 3.87 0.59
N LEU A 206 -15.11 3.88 1.92
CA LEU A 206 -15.10 5.12 2.68
C LEU A 206 -13.75 5.85 2.53
N PRO A 207 -13.75 7.20 2.63
CA PRO A 207 -12.55 8.00 2.45
C PRO A 207 -11.48 7.62 3.47
N ASP A 208 -10.29 7.33 2.96
CA ASP A 208 -9.10 7.10 3.78
C ASP A 208 -8.33 8.43 3.88
N PRO A 209 -7.96 8.89 5.09
CA PRO A 209 -7.31 10.19 5.26
C PRO A 209 -6.00 10.31 4.47
N GLN A 210 -5.31 9.18 4.27
CA GLN A 210 -4.02 9.14 3.58
C GLN A 210 -4.14 8.87 2.09
N TRP A 211 -5.32 8.61 1.51
CA TRP A 211 -5.38 8.22 0.09
C TRP A 211 -4.72 9.26 -0.81
N GLU A 212 -5.17 10.52 -0.69
CA GLU A 212 -4.78 11.62 -1.55
C GLU A 212 -3.41 12.23 -1.20
N GLU A 213 -2.81 11.81 -0.09
CA GLU A 213 -1.49 12.25 0.34
C GLU A 213 -0.39 11.74 -0.60
N SER A 214 0.68 12.52 -0.68
CA SER A 214 1.93 12.11 -1.33
C SER A 214 2.58 10.94 -0.57
N PHE A 215 3.51 10.24 -1.23
CA PHE A 215 4.26 9.19 -0.54
C PHE A 215 5.06 9.74 0.66
N ALA A 216 5.57 10.97 0.57
CA ALA A 216 6.35 11.57 1.65
C ALA A 216 5.49 11.84 2.89
N GLU A 217 4.28 12.39 2.72
CA GLU A 217 3.32 12.62 3.82
C GLU A 217 2.90 11.29 4.47
N LYS A 218 2.63 10.26 3.66
CA LYS A 218 2.34 8.91 4.15
C LYS A 218 3.50 8.33 4.96
N LEU A 219 4.72 8.45 4.45
CA LEU A 219 5.91 7.93 5.10
C LEU A 219 6.15 8.61 6.44
N GLU A 220 6.06 9.94 6.49
CA GLU A 220 6.16 10.72 7.73
C GLU A 220 5.15 10.23 8.77
N PHE A 221 3.87 10.14 8.39
CA PHE A 221 2.84 9.60 9.27
C PHE A 221 3.16 8.18 9.75
N TRP A 222 3.62 7.29 8.86
CA TRP A 222 3.93 5.91 9.23
C TRP A 222 5.13 5.83 10.18
N GLN A 223 6.16 6.65 9.97
CA GLN A 223 7.32 6.73 10.86
C GLN A 223 6.95 7.26 12.24
N GLU A 224 6.23 8.38 12.29
CA GLU A 224 5.72 8.95 13.55
C GLU A 224 4.85 7.92 14.29
N THR A 225 3.91 7.26 13.60
CA THR A 225 3.05 6.24 14.20
C THR A 225 3.86 5.03 14.71
N TYR A 226 4.90 4.62 13.97
CA TYR A 226 5.73 3.48 14.36
C TYR A 226 6.56 3.79 15.61
N GLU A 227 7.08 5.02 15.71
CA GLU A 227 7.86 5.50 16.85
C GLU A 227 6.96 5.73 18.08
N ASP A 228 5.85 6.45 17.92
CA ASP A 228 4.94 6.82 19.01
C ASP A 228 4.26 5.61 19.68
N LEU A 229 4.04 4.53 18.93
CA LEU A 229 3.43 3.31 19.45
C LEU A 229 4.44 2.33 20.07
N ALA A 230 5.75 2.58 19.92
CA ALA A 230 6.79 1.75 20.53
C ALA A 230 7.04 2.07 22.02
N ASP A 231 6.58 3.23 22.49
CA ASP A 231 6.69 3.75 23.87
C ASP A 231 5.51 3.35 24.78
#